data_AF-M9RCD8-F1
#
_entry.id   AF-M9RCD8-F1
#
_cell.length_a   1.000
_cell.length_b   1.000
_cell.length_c   1.000
_cell.angle_alpha   90.00
_cell.angle_beta   90.00
_cell.angle_gamma   90.00
#
_symmetry.space_group_name_H-M   'P 1'
#
loop_
_entity.id
_entity.type
_entity.pdbx_description
1 polymer ?
#
loop_
_entity_poly.entity_id
_entity_poly.type
_entity_poly.pdbx_seq_one_letter_code
_entity_poly.pdbx_strand_id
1 'polypeptide(L)'
;MTPTHSGLSAEVFEFIKSKFQQFNIETSVTFLMREPVSRLESQIKMNLRKAGTIDTTTASDMMAILKRQCGSPQDKVRSSYGTTVGRINSVFDERQVFIGFYETLFTQPEQERLAATFDLNLEKIDAKTKVNHTAKSFTYPKDFIEDLRSNYEDEYKFAYGEMGLDEAIWEQKLKNLYQ
;
A
#
# COMPACT_ATOMS: atom_id res chain seq x y z
N MET A 1 10.58 -1.25 -0.45
CA MET A 1 10.28 -1.79 0.90
C MET A 1 9.23 -2.90 0.81
N THR A 2 9.24 -3.88 1.72
CA THR A 2 8.08 -4.81 1.85
C THR A 2 7.02 -4.21 2.78
N PRO A 3 5.73 -4.55 2.63
CA PRO A 3 4.64 -3.92 3.40
C PRO A 3 4.76 -4.01 4.93
N THR A 4 5.53 -4.95 5.47
CA THR A 4 5.75 -5.07 6.92
C THR A 4 6.67 -3.96 7.45
N HIS A 5 7.51 -3.36 6.61
CA HIS A 5 8.41 -2.29 7.03
C HIS A 5 7.69 -0.95 7.27
N SER A 6 6.41 -0.84 6.92
CA SER A 6 5.56 0.33 7.26
C SER A 6 5.39 0.51 8.77
N GLY A 7 5.56 -0.57 9.53
CA GLY A 7 5.49 -0.56 11.00
C GLY A 7 6.77 -0.14 11.71
N LEU A 8 7.87 0.08 10.98
CA LEU A 8 9.14 0.43 11.61
C LEU A 8 9.05 1.75 12.36
N SER A 9 9.78 1.83 13.46
CA SER A 9 9.95 3.07 14.22
C SER A 9 11.01 3.95 13.56
N ALA A 10 11.03 5.24 13.91
CA ALA A 10 12.04 6.17 13.42
C ALA A 10 13.45 5.71 13.81
N GLU A 11 13.63 5.19 15.02
CA GLU A 11 14.90 4.68 15.53
C GLU A 11 15.42 3.50 14.70
N VAL A 12 14.53 2.63 14.21
CA VAL A 12 14.93 1.54 13.32
C VAL A 12 15.30 2.07 11.94
N PHE A 13 14.59 3.07 11.41
CA PHE A 13 14.97 3.73 10.16
C PHE A 13 16.34 4.41 10.27
N GLU A 14 16.62 5.11 11.38
CA GLU A 14 17.92 5.72 11.67
C GLU A 14 19.03 4.68 11.79
N PHE A 15 18.76 3.56 12.48
CA PHE A 15 19.70 2.46 12.57
C PHE A 15 20.03 1.89 11.19
N ILE A 16 19.03 1.67 10.34
CA ILE A 16 19.24 1.18 8.97
C ILE A 16 20.07 2.21 8.17
N LYS A 17 19.67 3.48 8.16
CA LYS A 17 20.36 4.57 7.45
C LYS A 17 21.82 4.67 7.88
N SER A 18 22.08 4.71 9.18
CA SER A 18 23.45 4.81 9.73
C SER A 18 24.30 3.59 9.40
N LYS A 19 23.74 2.37 9.39
CA LYS A 19 24.48 1.17 9.02
C LYS A 19 24.89 1.14 7.56
N PHE A 20 24.01 1.56 6.64
CA PHE A 20 24.38 1.67 5.23
C PHE A 20 25.38 2.80 4.98
N GLN A 21 25.24 3.93 5.67
CA GLN A 21 26.19 5.04 5.58
C GLN A 21 27.61 4.65 6.02
N GLN A 22 27.77 3.76 7.01
CA GLN A 22 29.09 3.22 7.41
C GLN A 22 29.84 2.53 6.27
N PHE A 23 29.11 2.05 5.25
CA PHE A 23 29.67 1.42 4.06
C PHE A 23 29.62 2.32 2.82
N ASN A 24 29.37 3.63 2.98
CA ASN A 24 29.16 4.58 1.88
C ASN A 24 28.04 4.16 0.90
N ILE A 25 27.02 3.49 1.42
CA ILE A 25 25.84 3.09 0.63
C ILE A 25 24.74 4.13 0.88
N GLU A 26 24.29 4.76 -0.21
CA GLU A 26 23.14 5.66 -0.15
C GLU A 26 21.85 4.86 0.06
N THR A 27 21.04 5.30 1.02
CA THR A 27 19.76 4.66 1.34
C THR A 27 18.63 5.50 0.81
N SER A 28 17.74 4.86 0.05
CA SER A 28 16.51 5.45 -0.47
C SER A 28 15.29 4.64 -0.01
N VAL A 29 14.17 5.33 0.16
CA VAL A 29 12.91 4.79 0.68
C VAL A 29 11.81 5.02 -0.34
N THR A 30 11.14 3.93 -0.72
CA THR A 30 9.91 3.99 -1.51
C THR A 30 8.77 3.43 -0.67
N PHE A 31 7.74 4.25 -0.45
CA PHE A 31 6.52 3.88 0.24
C PHE A 31 5.30 4.13 -0.65
N LEU A 32 4.51 3.08 -0.86
CA LEU A 32 3.31 3.13 -1.69
C LEU A 32 2.09 2.84 -0.84
N MET A 33 1.20 3.83 -0.74
CA MET A 33 -0.13 3.67 -0.18
C MET A 33 -1.03 3.00 -1.22
N ARG A 34 -2.10 2.38 -0.77
CA ARG A 34 -3.10 1.74 -1.62
C ARG A 34 -4.44 1.90 -0.93
N GLU A 35 -5.54 1.85 -1.67
CA GLU A 35 -6.86 1.85 -1.04
C GLU A 35 -6.93 0.74 0.04
N PRO A 36 -7.21 1.08 1.31
CA PRO A 36 -6.91 0.23 2.46
C PRO A 36 -7.71 -1.08 2.52
N VAL A 37 -8.97 -1.08 2.08
CA VAL A 37 -9.83 -2.28 2.03
C VAL A 37 -9.31 -3.25 0.96
N SER A 38 -9.05 -2.77 -0.25
CA SER A 38 -8.50 -3.58 -1.34
C SER A 38 -7.06 -4.04 -1.05
N ARG A 39 -6.29 -3.27 -0.27
CA ARG A 39 -4.98 -3.69 0.23
C ARG A 39 -5.12 -4.87 1.19
N LEU A 40 -6.03 -4.80 2.16
CA LEU A 40 -6.27 -5.91 3.09
C LEU A 40 -6.77 -7.16 2.33
N GLU A 41 -7.72 -6.99 1.42
CA GLU A 41 -8.22 -8.08 0.58
C GLU A 41 -7.09 -8.73 -0.23
N SER A 42 -6.22 -7.92 -0.85
CA SER A 42 -5.07 -8.40 -1.61
C SER A 42 -4.08 -9.17 -0.72
N GLN A 43 -3.88 -8.75 0.52
CA GLN A 43 -3.02 -9.44 1.49
C GLN A 43 -3.61 -10.81 1.84
N ILE A 44 -4.91 -10.88 2.11
CA ILE A 44 -5.60 -12.13 2.42
C ILE A 44 -5.54 -13.09 1.22
N LYS A 45 -5.83 -12.60 0.01
CA LYS A 45 -5.70 -13.38 -1.24
C LYS A 45 -4.30 -13.96 -1.40
N MET A 46 -3.25 -13.17 -1.14
CA MET A 46 -1.88 -13.65 -1.20
C MET A 46 -1.61 -14.77 -0.18
N ASN A 47 -2.12 -14.64 1.05
CA ASN A 47 -1.95 -15.64 2.10
C ASN A 47 -2.69 -16.95 1.77
N LEU A 48 -3.94 -16.87 1.29
CA LEU A 48 -4.71 -18.02 0.84
C LEU A 48 -4.05 -18.73 -0.34
N ARG A 49 -3.48 -17.97 -1.29
CA ARG A 49 -2.72 -18.54 -2.41
C ARG A 49 -1.49 -19.29 -1.92
N LYS A 50 -0.72 -18.71 -0.99
CA LYS A 50 0.44 -19.38 -0.37
C LYS A 50 0.05 -20.65 0.41
N ALA A 51 -1.14 -20.66 0.99
CA ALA A 51 -1.70 -21.82 1.68
C ALA A 51 -2.35 -22.85 0.73
N GLY A 52 -2.49 -22.55 -0.57
CA GLY A 52 -3.15 -23.42 -1.54
C GLY A 52 -4.68 -23.50 -1.39
N THR A 53 -5.31 -22.59 -0.63
CA THR A 53 -6.74 -22.65 -0.29
C THR A 53 -7.59 -21.61 -1.04
N ILE A 54 -6.98 -20.77 -1.87
CA ILE A 54 -7.70 -19.69 -2.54
C ILE A 54 -8.82 -20.19 -3.46
N ASP A 55 -8.59 -21.30 -4.16
CA ASP A 55 -9.55 -21.84 -5.13
C ASP A 55 -10.81 -22.40 -4.44
N THR A 56 -10.66 -22.93 -3.21
CA THR A 56 -11.77 -23.45 -2.40
C THR A 56 -12.43 -22.40 -1.51
N THR A 57 -11.82 -21.23 -1.32
CA THR A 57 -12.37 -20.14 -0.50
C THR A 57 -13.61 -19.54 -1.15
N THR A 58 -14.72 -19.44 -0.40
CA THR A 58 -15.96 -18.80 -0.87
C THR A 58 -15.98 -17.29 -0.59
N ALA A 59 -16.91 -16.56 -1.18
CA ALA A 59 -17.11 -15.14 -0.85
C ALA A 59 -17.47 -14.95 0.64
N SER A 60 -18.26 -15.85 1.22
CA SER A 60 -18.62 -15.82 2.64
C SER A 60 -17.40 -16.03 3.55
N ASP A 61 -16.52 -16.98 3.21
CA ASP A 61 -15.25 -17.17 3.94
C ASP A 61 -14.40 -15.91 3.88
N MET A 62 -14.33 -15.31 2.69
CA MET A 62 -13.55 -14.10 2.44
C MET A 62 -14.09 -12.90 3.23
N MET A 63 -15.42 -12.72 3.30
CA MET A 63 -16.07 -11.72 4.15
C MET A 63 -15.76 -11.94 5.64
N ALA A 64 -15.85 -13.19 6.12
CA ALA A 64 -15.53 -13.52 7.51
C ALA A 64 -14.07 -13.22 7.87
N ILE A 65 -13.13 -13.51 6.97
CA ILE A 65 -11.71 -13.20 7.17
C ILE A 65 -11.47 -11.68 7.15
N LEU A 66 -12.07 -10.96 6.21
CA LEU A 66 -11.98 -9.50 6.12
C LEU A 66 -12.48 -8.85 7.41
N LYS A 67 -13.69 -9.20 7.85
CA LYS A 67 -14.28 -8.63 9.07
C LYS A 67 -13.43 -8.89 10.31
N ARG A 68 -12.78 -10.05 10.40
CA ARG A 68 -11.88 -10.37 11.51
C ARG A 68 -10.55 -9.61 11.46
N GLN A 69 -10.01 -9.35 10.27
CA GLN A 69 -8.69 -8.72 10.13
C GLN A 69 -8.74 -7.20 10.03
N CYS A 70 -9.83 -6.64 9.52
CA CYS A 70 -10.02 -5.20 9.42
C CYS A 70 -9.91 -4.53 10.79
N GLY A 71 -9.07 -3.50 10.90
CA GLY A 71 -8.82 -2.79 12.15
C GLY A 71 -8.01 -3.56 13.19
N SER A 72 -7.61 -4.80 12.90
CA SER A 72 -6.74 -5.58 13.80
C SER A 72 -5.38 -4.89 13.99
N PRO A 73 -4.63 -5.16 15.08
CA PRO A 73 -3.30 -4.57 15.27
C PRO A 73 -2.35 -4.82 14.09
N GLN A 74 -2.39 -6.02 13.50
CA GLN A 74 -1.56 -6.35 12.33
C GLN A 74 -1.96 -5.56 11.08
N ASP A 75 -3.23 -5.22 10.96
CA ASP A 75 -3.77 -4.42 9.88
C ASP A 75 -3.39 -2.94 10.05
N LYS A 76 -3.57 -2.38 11.24
CA LYS A 76 -3.20 -0.99 11.57
C LYS A 76 -1.73 -0.69 11.33
N VAL A 77 -0.84 -1.64 11.65
CA VAL A 77 0.60 -1.53 11.35
C VAL A 77 0.89 -1.26 9.86
N ARG A 78 -0.01 -1.69 8.95
CA ARG A 78 0.14 -1.54 7.49
C ARG A 78 -0.77 -0.47 6.90
N SER A 79 -1.85 -0.10 7.58
CA SER A 79 -2.79 0.93 7.11
C SER A 79 -2.44 2.32 7.62
N SER A 80 -1.76 2.50 8.77
CA SER A 80 -1.53 3.82 9.37
C SER A 80 -0.58 4.73 8.57
N TYR A 81 -1.05 5.25 7.44
CA TYR A 81 -0.26 5.95 6.43
C TYR A 81 0.38 7.23 6.95
N GLY A 82 -0.38 8.09 7.63
CA GLY A 82 0.15 9.33 8.20
C GLY A 82 1.29 9.09 9.18
N THR A 83 1.13 8.10 10.06
CA THR A 83 2.19 7.70 11.00
C THR A 83 3.44 7.18 10.28
N THR A 84 3.27 6.31 9.28
CA THR A 84 4.41 5.77 8.51
C THR A 84 5.13 6.87 7.74
N VAL A 85 4.39 7.75 7.05
CA VAL A 85 4.94 8.86 6.28
C VAL A 85 5.68 9.84 7.20
N GLY A 86 5.09 10.20 8.34
CA GLY A 86 5.73 11.08 9.33
C GLY A 86 7.07 10.53 9.82
N ARG A 87 7.16 9.23 10.09
CA ARG A 87 8.42 8.57 10.51
C ARG A 87 9.46 8.50 9.41
N ILE A 88 9.04 8.32 8.15
CA ILE A 88 9.96 8.33 7.01
C ILE A 88 10.54 9.73 6.85
N ASN A 89 9.68 10.75 6.82
CA ASN A 89 10.08 12.14 6.62
C ASN A 89 10.89 12.70 7.80
N SER A 90 10.82 12.12 9.00
CA SER A 90 11.66 12.53 10.12
C SER A 90 13.10 12.00 10.04
N VAL A 91 13.40 11.05 9.15
CA VAL A 91 14.71 10.36 9.09
C VAL A 91 15.41 10.56 7.74
N PHE A 92 14.65 10.61 6.64
CA PHE A 92 15.18 10.66 5.29
C PHE A 92 14.94 12.02 4.64
N ASP A 93 15.90 12.48 3.85
CA ASP A 93 15.77 13.72 3.08
C ASP A 93 14.81 13.52 1.90
N GLU A 94 14.20 14.59 1.39
CA GLU A 94 13.22 14.52 0.30
C GLU A 94 13.76 13.81 -0.96
N ARG A 95 15.05 13.96 -1.25
CA ARG A 95 15.72 13.28 -2.38
C ARG A 95 15.90 11.79 -2.18
N GLN A 96 15.79 11.31 -0.95
CA GLN A 96 15.89 9.89 -0.59
C GLN A 96 14.53 9.22 -0.53
N VAL A 97 13.42 9.96 -0.71
CA VAL A 97 12.07 9.48 -0.40
C VAL A 97 11.16 9.60 -1.60
N PHE A 98 10.57 8.49 -2.01
CA PHE A 98 9.40 8.45 -2.86
C PHE A 98 8.21 7.94 -2.08
N ILE A 99 7.24 8.82 -1.82
CA ILE A 99 5.92 8.46 -1.30
C ILE A 99 4.90 8.64 -2.42
N GLY A 100 4.05 7.65 -2.65
CA GLY A 100 3.01 7.72 -3.70
C GLY A 100 1.90 6.70 -3.49
N PHE A 101 1.06 6.54 -4.51
CA PHE A 101 -0.09 5.64 -4.49
C PHE A 101 0.07 4.53 -5.51
N TYR A 102 -0.30 3.30 -5.13
CA TYR A 102 -0.23 2.15 -6.02
C TYR A 102 -1.13 2.31 -7.24
N GLU A 103 -2.30 2.94 -7.06
CA GLU A 103 -3.28 3.18 -8.12
C GLU A 103 -2.77 4.12 -9.22
N THR A 104 -1.87 5.06 -8.88
CA THR A 104 -1.34 6.04 -9.83
C THR A 104 0.11 5.77 -10.23
N LEU A 105 0.82 4.87 -9.55
CA LEU A 105 2.24 4.58 -9.76
C LEU A 105 2.61 4.36 -11.24
N PHE A 106 1.75 3.68 -11.99
CA PHE A 106 2.00 3.33 -13.39
C PHE A 106 1.57 4.41 -14.39
N THR A 107 1.13 5.58 -13.91
CA THR A 107 0.88 6.74 -14.75
C THR A 107 2.20 7.41 -15.13
N GLN A 108 2.24 8.05 -16.29
CA GLN A 108 3.44 8.73 -16.77
C GLN A 108 3.98 9.78 -15.77
N PRO A 109 3.16 10.66 -15.16
CA PRO A 109 3.66 11.64 -14.20
C PRO A 109 4.33 11.01 -12.98
N GLU A 110 3.78 9.91 -12.45
CA GLU A 110 4.35 9.24 -11.28
C GLU A 110 5.63 8.47 -11.62
N GLN A 111 5.74 7.91 -12.82
CA GLN A 111 6.99 7.32 -13.31
C GLN A 111 8.08 8.39 -13.47
N GLU A 112 7.76 9.54 -14.07
CA GLU A 112 8.67 10.69 -14.18
C GLU A 112 9.14 11.20 -12.82
N ARG A 113 8.21 11.32 -11.85
CA ARG A 113 8.55 11.71 -10.48
C ARG A 113 9.46 10.69 -9.80
N LEU A 114 9.15 9.39 -9.91
CA LEU A 114 9.95 8.31 -9.33
C LEU A 114 11.37 8.31 -9.90
N ALA A 115 11.50 8.47 -11.21
CA ALA A 115 12.79 8.54 -11.87
C ALA A 115 13.59 9.78 -11.48
N ALA A 116 12.94 10.94 -11.37
CA ALA A 116 13.59 12.17 -10.91
C ALA A 116 14.06 12.06 -9.45
N THR A 117 13.30 11.40 -8.57
CA THR A 117 13.70 11.19 -7.17
C THR A 117 14.96 10.34 -7.05
N PHE A 118 15.10 9.29 -7.87
CA PHE A 118 16.19 8.31 -7.74
C PHE A 118 17.22 8.35 -8.87
N ASP A 119 17.21 9.41 -9.68
CA ASP A 119 18.07 9.58 -10.86
C ASP A 119 18.08 8.35 -11.78
N LEU A 120 16.90 7.80 -12.06
CA LEU A 120 16.72 6.59 -12.87
C LEU A 120 16.48 6.95 -14.35
N ASN A 121 17.04 6.15 -15.25
CA ASN A 121 16.68 6.23 -16.68
C ASN A 121 15.40 5.40 -16.95
N LEU A 122 14.32 6.09 -17.32
CA LEU A 122 12.98 5.53 -17.57
C LEU A 122 12.85 4.62 -18.79
N GLU A 123 13.80 4.65 -19.73
CA GLU A 123 13.73 3.86 -20.98
C GLU A 123 13.66 2.34 -20.74
N LYS A 124 13.84 1.87 -19.50
CA LYS A 124 13.92 0.46 -19.11
C LYS A 124 12.73 -0.05 -18.29
N ILE A 125 11.70 0.74 -18.02
CA ILE A 125 10.55 0.29 -17.19
C ILE A 125 9.44 -0.32 -18.07
N ASP A 126 9.29 -1.64 -18.01
CA ASP A 126 8.12 -2.32 -18.58
C ASP A 126 6.89 -2.13 -17.67
N ALA A 127 6.10 -1.11 -17.97
CA ALA A 127 4.83 -0.84 -17.27
C ALA A 127 3.68 -1.76 -17.71
N LYS A 128 3.86 -2.61 -18.73
CA LYS A 128 2.77 -3.42 -19.32
C LYS A 128 2.64 -4.79 -18.67
N THR A 129 3.70 -5.32 -18.07
CA THR A 129 3.69 -6.65 -17.47
C THR A 129 3.19 -6.64 -16.03
N LYS A 130 2.03 -7.29 -15.77
CA LYS A 130 1.49 -7.51 -14.42
C LYS A 130 2.02 -8.80 -13.81
N VAL A 131 2.97 -8.69 -12.89
CA VAL A 131 3.52 -9.84 -12.14
C VAL A 131 2.77 -9.96 -10.80
N ASN A 132 2.35 -11.17 -10.40
CA ASN A 132 1.66 -11.52 -9.14
C ASN A 132 0.13 -11.27 -9.02
N HIS A 133 -0.58 -11.10 -10.15
CA HIS A 133 -2.04 -10.96 -10.12
C HIS A 133 -2.73 -12.28 -9.69
N THR A 134 -3.57 -12.22 -8.66
CA THR A 134 -4.45 -13.32 -8.30
C THR A 134 -5.72 -13.24 -9.14
N ALA A 135 -5.96 -14.25 -9.99
CA ALA A 135 -7.06 -14.24 -10.95
C ALA A 135 -8.46 -14.31 -10.29
N LYS A 136 -8.57 -14.93 -9.10
CA LYS A 136 -9.86 -15.06 -8.41
C LYS A 136 -10.34 -13.72 -7.85
N SER A 137 -11.45 -13.24 -8.40
CA SER A 137 -12.19 -12.08 -7.90
C SER A 137 -13.27 -12.51 -6.91
N PHE A 138 -13.54 -11.64 -5.95
CA PHE A 138 -14.70 -11.73 -5.07
C PHE A 138 -15.44 -10.41 -5.18
N THR A 139 -16.77 -10.47 -5.11
CA THR A 139 -17.64 -9.31 -5.02
C THR A 139 -18.40 -9.39 -3.71
N TYR A 140 -18.63 -8.25 -3.08
CA TYR A 140 -19.23 -8.15 -1.77
C TYR A 140 -20.45 -7.23 -1.80
N PRO A 141 -21.39 -7.37 -0.85
CA PRO A 141 -22.41 -6.36 -0.63
C PRO A 141 -21.81 -4.97 -0.37
N LYS A 142 -22.45 -3.93 -0.91
CA LYS A 142 -21.96 -2.55 -0.78
C LYS A 142 -21.86 -2.09 0.68
N ASP A 143 -22.88 -2.37 1.48
CA ASP A 143 -22.95 -2.06 2.91
C ASP A 143 -21.81 -2.72 3.70
N PHE A 144 -21.43 -3.94 3.33
CA PHE A 144 -20.27 -4.62 3.91
C PHE A 144 -18.96 -3.89 3.62
N ILE A 145 -18.77 -3.38 2.39
CA ILE A 145 -17.56 -2.61 2.04
C ILE A 145 -17.56 -1.24 2.74
N GLU A 146 -18.71 -0.59 2.85
CA GLU A 146 -18.86 0.67 3.60
C GLU A 146 -18.53 0.49 5.09
N ASP A 147 -18.96 -0.63 5.71
CA ASP A 147 -18.60 -0.99 7.09
C ASP A 147 -17.08 -1.15 7.25
N LEU A 148 -16.42 -1.87 6.35
CA LEU A 148 -14.95 -1.99 6.38
C LEU A 148 -14.25 -0.64 6.17
N ARG A 149 -14.73 0.17 5.20
CA ARG A 149 -14.16 1.49 4.88
C ARG A 149 -14.15 2.40 6.10
N SER A 150 -15.19 2.35 6.94
CA SER A 150 -15.29 3.17 8.15
C SER A 150 -14.15 2.98 9.15
N ASN A 151 -13.45 1.83 9.09
CA ASN A 151 -12.29 1.55 9.95
C ASN A 151 -11.02 2.27 9.52
N TYR A 152 -11.00 2.88 8.33
CA TYR A 152 -9.84 3.53 7.73
C TYR A 152 -10.05 5.04 7.48
N GLU A 153 -10.97 5.66 8.20
CA GLU A 153 -11.35 7.06 7.98
C GLU A 153 -10.14 8.01 8.07
N ASP A 154 -9.19 7.73 8.97
CA ASP A 154 -7.98 8.53 9.11
C ASP A 154 -7.04 8.37 7.90
N GLU A 155 -6.94 7.17 7.34
CA GLU A 155 -6.18 6.90 6.11
C GLU A 155 -6.77 7.64 4.90
N TYR A 156 -8.10 7.69 4.79
CA TYR A 156 -8.78 8.44 3.73
C TYR A 156 -8.54 9.94 3.87
N LYS A 157 -8.70 10.49 5.09
CA LYS A 157 -8.40 11.91 5.36
C LYS A 157 -6.95 12.26 5.03
N PHE A 158 -6.01 11.39 5.41
CA PHE A 158 -4.60 11.60 5.11
C PHE A 158 -4.33 11.57 3.59
N ALA A 159 -4.89 10.58 2.88
CA ALA A 159 -4.68 10.43 1.44
C ALA A 159 -5.28 11.59 0.64
N TYR A 160 -6.51 11.99 0.94
CA TYR A 160 -7.22 13.03 0.19
C TYR A 160 -6.81 14.44 0.62
N GLY A 161 -6.67 14.66 1.93
CA GLY A 161 -6.36 15.97 2.49
C GLY A 161 -4.88 16.30 2.41
N GLU A 162 -4.03 15.51 3.08
CA GLU A 162 -2.60 15.84 3.21
C GLU A 162 -1.80 15.47 1.96
N MET A 163 -2.11 14.33 1.35
CA MET A 163 -1.38 13.83 0.18
C MET A 163 -2.02 14.25 -1.16
N GLY A 164 -3.20 14.87 -1.14
CA GLY A 164 -3.85 15.42 -2.32
C GLY A 164 -4.30 14.40 -3.37
N LEU A 165 -4.56 13.15 -2.98
CA LEU A 165 -5.09 12.14 -3.89
C LEU A 165 -6.53 12.51 -4.32
N ASP A 166 -6.81 12.45 -5.62
CA ASP A 166 -8.18 12.55 -6.12
C ASP A 166 -9.04 11.40 -5.54
N GLU A 167 -10.09 11.78 -4.81
CA GLU A 167 -11.03 10.85 -4.18
C GLU A 167 -11.57 9.80 -5.17
N ALA A 168 -11.80 10.20 -6.42
CA ALA A 168 -12.33 9.34 -7.47
C ALA A 168 -11.46 8.09 -7.70
N ILE A 169 -10.15 8.16 -7.46
CA ILE A 169 -9.21 7.06 -7.68
C ILE A 169 -9.51 5.89 -6.73
N TRP A 170 -9.61 6.17 -5.42
CA TRP A 170 -9.90 5.15 -4.42
C TRP A 170 -11.38 4.78 -4.38
N GLU A 171 -12.29 5.72 -4.65
CA GLU A 171 -13.72 5.41 -4.79
C GLU A 171 -13.98 4.47 -5.97
N GLN A 172 -13.32 4.68 -7.12
CA GLN A 172 -13.40 3.74 -8.23
C GLN A 172 -12.78 2.38 -7.87
N LYS A 173 -11.73 2.37 -7.04
CA LYS A 173 -11.12 1.11 -6.60
C LYS A 173 -12.07 0.30 -5.72
N LEU A 174 -12.78 0.95 -4.80
CA LEU A 174 -13.80 0.34 -3.95
C LEU A 174 -14.99 -0.17 -4.76
N LYS A 175 -15.47 0.59 -5.75
CA LYS A 175 -16.58 0.17 -6.65
C LYS A 175 -16.31 -1.15 -7.36
N ASN A 176 -15.04 -1.49 -7.62
CA ASN A 176 -14.69 -2.77 -8.24
C ASN A 176 -14.82 -3.96 -7.27
N LEU A 177 -15.04 -3.73 -5.97
CA LEU A 177 -15.19 -4.77 -4.96
C LEU A 177 -16.65 -5.14 -4.68
N TYR A 178 -17.62 -4.32 -5.09
CA TYR A 178 -19.04 -4.60 -4.84
C TYR A 178 -19.88 -4.57 -6.12
N GLN A 179 -20.99 -5.30 -6.10
CA GLN A 179 -22.05 -5.27 -7.12
C GLN A 179 -23.21 -4.39 -6.65
#